data_AF-A0A3B9A9E8-F1
#
_entry.id   AF-A0A3B9A9E8-F1
#
_cell.length_a   1.000
_cell.length_b   1.000
_cell.length_c   1.000
_cell.angle_alpha   90.00
_cell.angle_beta   90.00
_cell.angle_gamma   90.00
#
_symmetry.space_group_name_H-M   'P 1'
#
loop_
_entity.id
_entity.type
_entity.pdbx_description
1 polymer ?
#
loop_
_entity_poly.entity_id
_entity_poly.type
_entity_poly.pdbx_seq_one_letter_code
_entity_poly.pdbx_strand_id
1 'polypeptide(L)'
;ASRWWDPNSEFRPLHELNPLRANWIDQHSPVAERRLLDVGCGGGILSEAMAQRGAQVTGIDMGELPLEIARLHALESELTIDYRQCTAEALAESHAGQFDIVTCMEMLE
;
A
#
# COMPACT_ATOMS: atom_id res chain seq x y z
N ALA A 1 -1.75 -2.78 16.19
CA ALA A 1 -1.00 -3.42 15.08
C ALA A 1 -0.38 -4.76 15.52
N SER A 2 -0.57 -5.83 14.76
CA SER A 2 -0.08 -7.21 15.03
C SER A 2 1.13 -7.56 14.14
N ARG A 3 1.63 -8.80 14.20
CA ARG A 3 2.89 -9.34 13.58
C ARG A 3 3.31 -8.73 12.23
N TRP A 4 2.38 -8.28 11.39
CA TRP A 4 2.65 -7.56 10.13
C TRP A 4 3.62 -6.38 10.28
N TRP A 5 3.47 -5.58 11.34
CA TRP A 5 4.28 -4.39 11.60
C TRP A 5 5.41 -4.61 12.61
N ASP A 6 5.62 -5.86 13.03
CA ASP A 6 6.82 -6.24 13.81
C ASP A 6 8.00 -6.45 12.83
N PRO A 7 9.07 -5.63 12.90
CA PRO A 7 10.23 -5.75 12.01
C PRO A 7 11.03 -7.05 12.19
N ASN A 8 10.74 -7.85 13.22
CA ASN A 8 11.39 -9.14 13.47
C ASN A 8 10.50 -10.34 13.14
N SER A 9 9.32 -10.12 12.55
CA SER A 9 8.37 -11.18 12.20
C SER A 9 8.70 -11.84 10.86
N GLU A 10 7.82 -12.73 10.40
CA GLU A 10 7.82 -13.29 9.05
C GLU A 10 7.75 -12.21 7.94
N PHE A 11 7.29 -11.00 8.25
CA PHE A 11 7.24 -9.87 7.32
C PHE A 11 8.52 -9.02 7.33
N ARG A 12 9.53 -9.37 8.13
CA ARG A 12 10.84 -8.71 8.16
C ARG A 12 11.43 -8.45 6.77
N PRO A 13 11.42 -9.40 5.81
CA PRO A 13 11.98 -9.14 4.48
C PRO A 13 11.28 -7.96 3.76
N LEU A 14 9.97 -7.79 3.95
CA LEU A 14 9.23 -6.67 3.37
C LEU A 14 9.64 -5.35 4.01
N HIS A 15 9.85 -5.31 5.33
CA HIS A 15 10.33 -4.12 6.04
C HIS A 15 11.73 -3.71 5.59
N GLU A 16 12.64 -4.67 5.46
CA GLU A 16 14.02 -4.41 4.99
C GLU A 16 14.05 -3.96 3.52
N LEU A 17 13.17 -4.52 2.67
CA LEU A 17 13.05 -4.15 1.27
C LEU A 17 12.36 -2.79 1.07
N ASN A 18 11.44 -2.42 1.97
CA ASN A 18 10.53 -1.29 1.74
C ASN A 18 11.23 0.03 1.42
N PRO A 19 12.29 0.46 2.15
CA PRO A 19 13.00 1.69 1.81
C PRO A 19 13.56 1.69 0.39
N LEU A 20 14.06 0.53 -0.09
CA LEU A 20 14.64 0.42 -1.42
C LEU A 20 13.57 0.53 -2.51
N ARG A 21 12.48 -0.25 -2.41
CA ARG A 21 11.41 -0.19 -3.43
C ARG A 21 10.66 1.14 -3.40
N ALA A 22 10.40 1.70 -2.22
CA ALA A 22 9.73 2.98 -2.08
C ALA A 22 10.55 4.12 -2.69
N ASN A 23 11.87 4.12 -2.47
CA ASN A 23 12.75 5.10 -3.10
C ASN A 23 12.86 4.88 -4.60
N TRP A 24 12.92 3.63 -5.07
CA TRP A 24 12.97 3.33 -6.50
C TRP A 24 11.71 3.82 -7.21
N ILE A 25 10.53 3.58 -6.65
CA ILE A 25 9.24 4.07 -7.18
C ILE A 25 9.24 5.59 -7.25
N ASP A 26 9.54 6.28 -6.15
CA ASP A 26 9.48 7.74 -6.08
C ASP A 26 10.52 8.44 -6.98
N GLN A 27 11.68 7.80 -7.20
CA GLN A 27 12.68 8.31 -8.14
C GLN A 27 12.22 8.26 -9.60
N HIS A 28 11.48 7.22 -9.98
CA HIS A 28 11.04 7.02 -11.38
C HIS A 28 9.66 7.61 -11.65
N SER A 29 8.83 7.73 -10.62
CA SER A 29 7.50 8.30 -10.66
C SER A 29 7.24 9.05 -9.35
N PRO A 30 7.65 10.33 -9.25
CA PRO A 30 7.48 11.12 -8.03
C PRO A 30 6.05 11.10 -7.54
N VAL A 31 5.85 10.63 -6.30
CA VAL A 31 4.52 10.23 -5.81
C VAL A 31 3.75 11.36 -5.13
N ALA A 32 4.43 12.43 -4.75
CA ALA A 32 3.80 13.57 -4.08
C ALA A 32 2.64 14.14 -4.90
N GLU A 33 1.50 14.36 -4.24
CA GLU A 33 0.24 14.84 -4.83
C GLU A 33 -0.35 13.94 -5.93
N ARG A 34 0.14 12.70 -6.09
CA ARG A 34 -0.37 11.74 -7.08
C ARG A 34 -1.36 10.77 -6.46
N ARG A 35 -2.33 10.36 -7.27
CA ARG A 35 -3.24 9.25 -6.94
C ARG A 35 -2.50 7.93 -7.19
N LEU A 36 -2.22 7.20 -6.12
CA LEU A 36 -1.49 5.94 -6.16
C LEU A 36 -2.40 4.79 -5.73
N LEU A 37 -2.45 3.74 -6.54
CA LEU A 37 -3.09 2.47 -6.19
C LEU A 37 -2.03 1.43 -5.80
N ASP A 38 -2.16 0.81 -4.63
CA ASP A 38 -1.37 -0.35 -4.23
C ASP A 38 -2.23 -1.62 -4.25
N VAL A 39 -1.97 -2.50 -5.23
CA VAL A 39 -2.69 -3.76 -5.45
C VAL A 39 -2.04 -4.88 -4.64
N GLY A 40 -2.83 -5.54 -3.79
CA GLY A 40 -2.29 -6.51 -2.83
C GLY A 40 -1.55 -5.84 -1.68
N CYS A 41 -2.11 -4.74 -1.16
CA CYS A 41 -1.42 -3.90 -0.18
C CYS A 41 -1.19 -4.58 1.17
N GLY A 42 -1.88 -5.69 1.45
CA GLY A 42 -1.79 -6.42 2.70
C GLY A 42 -1.95 -5.52 3.92
N GLY A 43 -1.00 -5.61 4.85
CA GLY A 43 -0.95 -4.78 6.06
C GLY A 43 -0.47 -3.34 5.84
N GLY A 44 -0.24 -2.89 4.61
CA GLY A 44 -0.06 -1.45 4.30
C GLY A 44 1.38 -0.92 4.30
N ILE A 45 2.41 -1.80 4.34
CA ILE A 45 3.82 -1.38 4.44
C ILE A 45 4.24 -0.42 3.32
N LEU A 46 3.88 -0.73 2.06
CA LEU A 46 4.20 0.14 0.93
C LEU A 46 3.24 1.34 0.87
N SER A 47 1.93 1.10 1.02
CA SER A 47 0.91 2.15 1.06
C SER A 47 1.26 3.30 2.03
N GLU A 48 1.65 2.98 3.26
CA GLU A 48 2.02 4.00 4.24
C GLU A 48 3.29 4.75 3.87
N ALA A 49 4.29 4.04 3.34
CA ALA A 49 5.52 4.68 2.85
C ALA A 49 5.25 5.64 1.70
N MET A 50 4.30 5.34 0.81
CA MET A 50 3.89 6.23 -0.28
C MET A 50 3.08 7.42 0.25
N ALA A 51 2.17 7.19 1.20
CA ALA A 51 1.39 8.26 1.84
C ALA A 51 2.30 9.25 2.59
N GLN A 52 3.31 8.76 3.31
CA GLN A 52 4.32 9.60 3.97
C GLN A 52 5.14 10.46 3.00
N ARG A 53 5.25 10.04 1.72
CA ARG A 53 5.88 10.82 0.64
C ARG A 53 4.91 11.78 -0.05
N GLY A 54 3.68 11.91 0.45
CA GLY A 54 2.67 12.84 -0.05
C GLY A 54 1.73 12.28 -1.12
N ALA A 55 1.73 10.97 -1.36
CA ALA A 55 0.78 10.36 -2.29
C ALA A 55 -0.63 10.28 -1.69
N GLN A 56 -1.64 10.39 -2.55
CA GLN A 56 -3.04 10.08 -2.24
C GLN A 56 -3.25 8.59 -2.51
N VAL A 57 -3.12 7.77 -1.45
CA VAL A 57 -3.03 6.32 -1.60
C VAL A 57 -4.39 5.65 -1.44
N THR A 58 -4.72 4.78 -2.39
CA THR A 58 -5.73 3.72 -2.25
C THR A 58 -5.01 2.38 -2.19
N GLY A 59 -5.21 1.61 -1.13
CA GLY A 59 -4.72 0.24 -1.02
C GLY A 59 -5.87 -0.75 -1.20
N ILE A 60 -5.68 -1.77 -2.03
CA ILE A 60 -6.66 -2.85 -2.17
C ILE A 60 -6.06 -4.20 -1.80
N ASP A 61 -6.86 -5.04 -1.15
CA ASP A 61 -6.54 -6.43 -0.85
C ASP A 61 -7.83 -7.23 -0.72
N MET A 62 -7.78 -8.55 -0.83
CA MET A 62 -8.94 -9.42 -0.57
C MET A 62 -9.00 -9.90 0.88
N GLY A 63 -7.87 -9.88 1.59
CA GLY A 63 -7.78 -10.26 2.99
C GLY A 63 -8.35 -9.18 3.91
N GLU A 64 -9.47 -9.47 4.56
CA GLU A 64 -10.09 -8.58 5.55
C GLU A 64 -9.14 -8.29 6.73
N LEU A 65 -8.52 -9.33 7.29
CA LEU A 65 -7.60 -9.21 8.43
C LEU A 65 -6.35 -8.35 8.11
N PRO A 66 -5.62 -8.54 6.99
CA PRO A 66 -4.56 -7.62 6.58
C PRO A 66 -5.03 -6.17 6.48
N LEU A 67 -6.21 -5.91 5.89
CA LEU A 67 -6.74 -4.55 5.77
C LEU A 67 -7.12 -3.93 7.12
N GLU A 68 -7.64 -4.71 8.07
CA GLU A 68 -7.85 -4.23 9.44
C GLU A 68 -6.53 -3.81 10.10
N ILE A 69 -5.47 -4.59 9.91
CA ILE A 69 -4.13 -4.26 10.41
C ILE A 69 -3.61 -2.98 9.75
N ALA A 70 -3.78 -2.84 8.44
CA ALA A 70 -3.35 -1.68 7.67
C ALA A 70 -4.08 -0.40 8.11
N ARG A 71 -5.41 -0.46 8.27
CA ARG A 71 -6.21 0.68 8.75
C ARG A 71 -5.82 1.09 10.17
N LEU A 72 -5.61 0.11 11.06
CA LEU A 72 -5.22 0.38 12.43
C LEU A 72 -3.84 1.04 12.49
N HIS A 73 -2.86 0.53 11.74
CA HIS A 73 -1.51 1.09 11.74
C HIS A 73 -1.44 2.46 11.06
N ALA A 74 -2.19 2.69 9.98
CA ALA A 74 -2.30 4.00 9.36
C ALA A 74 -2.90 5.04 10.33
N LEU A 75 -3.90 4.65 11.13
CA LEU A 75 -4.45 5.50 12.19
C LEU A 75 -3.41 5.81 13.29
N GLU A 76 -2.66 4.79 13.74
CA GLU A 76 -1.55 4.96 14.71
C GLU A 76 -0.45 5.88 14.15
N SER A 77 -0.23 5.87 12.83
CA SER A 77 0.76 6.69 12.13
C SER A 77 0.23 8.05 11.64
N GLU A 78 -1.02 8.41 11.98
CA GLU A 78 -1.68 9.65 11.56
C GLU A 78 -1.75 9.84 10.02
N LEU A 79 -1.86 8.73 9.28
CA LEU A 79 -1.96 8.72 7.83
C LEU A 79 -3.41 8.52 7.36
N THR A 80 -3.80 9.23 6.30
CA THR A 80 -5.10 9.03 5.64
C THR A 80 -4.88 8.20 4.38
N ILE A 81 -5.30 6.92 4.41
CA ILE A 81 -5.17 5.97 3.31
C ILE A 81 -6.51 5.28 3.10
N ASP A 82 -6.96 5.19 1.84
CA ASP A 82 -8.21 4.52 1.49
C ASP A 82 -7.98 3.02 1.25
N TYR A 83 -8.19 2.21 2.30
CA TYR A 83 -8.07 0.76 2.23
C TYR A 83 -9.42 0.09 1.88
N ARG A 84 -9.48 -0.60 0.74
CA ARG A 84 -10.70 -1.26 0.25
C ARG A 84 -10.51 -2.76 0.10
N GLN A 85 -11.53 -3.52 0.50
CA GLN A 85 -11.58 -4.95 0.24
C GLN A 85 -12.23 -5.21 -1.13
N CYS A 86 -11.42 -5.35 -2.18
CA CYS A 86 -11.91 -5.65 -3.53
C CYS A 86 -10.79 -6.22 -4.42
N THR A 87 -11.18 -6.78 -5.56
CA THR A 87 -10.24 -7.22 -6.58
C THR A 87 -9.82 -6.07 -7.48
N ALA A 88 -8.67 -6.22 -8.14
CA ALA A 88 -8.18 -5.24 -9.10
C ALA A 88 -9.12 -5.09 -10.31
N GLU A 89 -9.75 -6.19 -10.76
CA GLU A 89 -10.71 -6.20 -11.87
C GLU A 89 -11.96 -5.38 -11.54
N ALA A 90 -12.56 -5.63 -10.36
CA ALA A 90 -13.74 -4.88 -9.92
C ALA A 90 -13.43 -3.38 -9.73
N LEU A 91 -12.23 -3.06 -9.24
CA LEU A 91 -11.80 -1.66 -9.14
C LEU A 91 -11.61 -1.05 -10.55
N ALA A 92 -11.02 -1.78 -11.48
CA ALA A 92 -10.78 -1.31 -12.85
C ALA A 92 -12.10 -1.01 -13.60
N GLU A 93 -13.17 -1.77 -13.37
CA GLU A 93 -14.48 -1.51 -13.97
C GLU A 93 -15.06 -0.15 -13.58
N SER A 94 -14.82 0.30 -12.35
CA SER A 94 -15.40 1.51 -11.77
C SER A 94 -14.45 2.71 -11.73
N HIS A 95 -13.13 2.47 -11.77
CA HIS A 95 -12.08 3.47 -11.59
C HIS A 95 -11.02 3.46 -12.71
N ALA A 96 -11.39 3.02 -13.92
CA ALA A 96 -10.50 3.04 -15.09
C ALA A 96 -9.87 4.43 -15.33
N GLY A 97 -8.54 4.48 -15.45
CA GLY A 97 -7.79 5.72 -15.73
C GLY A 97 -7.76 6.73 -14.59
N GLN A 98 -8.14 6.34 -13.37
CA GLN A 98 -8.20 7.25 -12.21
C GLN A 98 -6.94 7.24 -11.33
N PHE A 99 -5.91 6.48 -11.65
CA PHE A 99 -4.66 6.46 -10.89
C PHE A 99 -3.50 6.90 -11.76
N ASP A 100 -2.63 7.72 -11.17
CA ASP A 100 -1.43 8.21 -11.85
C ASP A 100 -0.29 7.18 -11.73
N ILE A 101 -0.32 6.38 -10.65
CA ILE A 101 0.65 5.34 -10.32
C ILE A 101 -0.10 4.10 -9.82
N VAL A 102 0.29 2.92 -10.30
CA VAL A 102 -0.20 1.63 -9.79
C VAL A 102 1.01 0.77 -9.38
N THR A 103 1.03 0.30 -8.14
CA THR A 103 1.99 -0.68 -7.63
C THR A 103 1.31 -2.04 -7.46
N CYS A 104 2.04 -3.11 -7.74
CA CYS A 104 1.58 -4.49 -7.58
C CYS A 104 2.81 -5.34 -7.22
N MET A 105 3.09 -5.45 -5.92
CA MET A 105 4.36 -5.98 -5.39
C MET A 105 4.09 -7.25 -4.57
N GLU A 106 4.81 -8.34 -4.83
CA GLU A 106 4.64 -9.65 -4.16
C GLU A 106 3.18 -10.15 -4.17
N MET A 107 2.53 -10.10 -5.33
CA MET A 107 1.10 -10.42 -5.49
C MET A 107 0.76 -11.28 -6.72
N LEU A 108 1.59 -11.29 -7.77
CA LEU A 108 1.23 -11.88 -9.07
C LEU A 108 1.42 -13.40 -9.16
N GLU A 109 2.22 -13.99 -8.27
CA GLU A 109 2.56 -15.41 -8.24
C GLU A 109 1.39 -16.37 -7.98
#